data_AF-A0A660XI17-F1
#
_entry.id   AF-A0A660XI17-F1
#
_cell.length_a   1.000
_cell.length_b   1.000
_cell.length_c   1.000
_cell.angle_alpha   90.00
_cell.angle_beta   90.00
_cell.angle_gamma   90.00
#
_symmetry.space_group_name_H-M   'P 1'
#
loop_
_entity.id
_entity.type
_entity.pdbx_description
1 polymer ?
#
loop_
_entity_poly.entity_id
_entity_poly.type
_entity_poly.pdbx_seq_one_letter_code
_entity_poly.pdbx_strand_id
1 'polypeptide(L)' 'MFDRIKEFFSGVRYELKKVNWPSWDELKSSTTVVLVFSIFVTLFIAIVDLGVGTLVRKLIDWM' A
#
# COMPACT_ATOMS: atom_id res chain seq x y z
N MET A 1 -16.54 32.95 19.94
CA MET A 1 -15.95 32.35 18.72
C MET A 1 -15.15 31.08 19.05
N PHE A 2 -14.27 31.13 20.06
CA PHE A 2 -13.55 29.95 20.56
C PHE A 2 -14.45 28.81 21.05
N ASP A 3 -15.58 29.11 21.71
CA ASP A 3 -16.51 28.07 22.20
C ASP A 3 -17.20 27.29 21.07
N ARG A 4 -17.57 27.98 19.97
CA ARG A 4 -18.16 27.36 18.77
C ARG A 4 -17.21 26.36 18.12
N ILE A 5 -15.91 26.69 18.08
CA ILE A 5 -14.87 25.80 17.55
C ILE A 5 -14.72 24.58 18.47
N LYS A 6 -14.71 24.79 19.79
CA LYS A 6 -14.62 23.70 20.77
C LYS A 6 -15.81 22.74 20.67
N GLU A 7 -17.02 23.25 20.50
CA GLU A 7 -18.23 22.45 20.25
C GLU A 7 -18.14 21.67 18.93
N PHE A 8 -17.66 22.30 17.85
CA PHE A 8 -17.48 21.64 16.57
C PHE A 8 -16.51 20.45 16.66
N PHE A 9 -15.34 20.64 17.27
CA PHE A 9 -14.37 19.55 17.47
C PHE A 9 -14.91 18.45 18.40
N SER A 10 -15.72 18.80 19.40
CA SER A 10 -16.41 17.84 20.26
C SER A 10 -17.39 16.98 19.45
N GLY A 11 -18.19 17.61 18.59
CA GLY A 11 -19.11 16.92 17.68
C GLY A 11 -18.40 16.01 16.68
N VAL A 12 -17.31 16.47 16.06
CA VAL A 12 -16.49 15.65 15.14
C VAL A 12 -15.91 14.45 15.86
N ARG A 13 -15.37 14.62 17.08
CA ARG A 13 -14.85 13.51 17.89
C ARG A 13 -15.96 12.52 18.27
N TYR A 14 -17.17 12.98 18.49
CA TYR A 14 -18.32 12.14 18.79
C TYR A 14 -18.74 11.28 17.58
N GLU A 15 -18.81 11.86 16.39
CA GLU A 15 -19.12 11.13 15.15
C GLU A 15 -18.00 10.15 14.75
N LEU A 16 -16.73 10.52 14.93
CA LEU A 16 -15.59 9.63 14.68
C LEU A 16 -15.58 8.37 15.57
N LYS A 17 -16.23 8.42 16.74
CA LYS A 17 -16.41 7.24 17.61
C LYS A 17 -17.50 6.28 17.10
N LYS A 18 -18.42 6.75 16.24
CA LYS A 18 -19.44 5.89 15.60
C LYS A 18 -18.91 5.19 14.36
N VAL A 19 -17.73 5.58 13.88
CA VAL A 19 -17.07 4.91 12.76
C VAL A 19 -16.64 3.52 13.21
N ASN A 20 -17.06 2.50 12.46
CA ASN A 20 -16.63 1.13 12.66
C ASN A 20 -15.20 1.01 12.13
N TRP A 21 -14.23 1.18 13.02
CA TRP A 21 -12.84 0.92 12.70
C TRP A 21 -12.61 -0.59 12.60
N PRO A 22 -11.88 -1.05 11.57
CA PRO A 22 -11.54 -2.45 11.42
C PRO A 22 -10.78 -2.95 12.66
N SER A 23 -11.00 -4.21 13.00
CA SER A 23 -10.27 -4.84 14.09
C SER A 23 -8.78 -4.97 13.74
N TRP A 24 -7.93 -5.07 14.76
CA TRP A 24 -6.48 -5.26 14.57
C TRP A 24 -6.15 -6.49 13.71
N ASP A 25 -7.00 -7.52 13.75
CA ASP A 25 -6.82 -8.74 12.98
C ASP A 25 -7.21 -8.57 11.51
N GLU A 26 -8.29 -7.84 11.21
CA GLU A 26 -8.66 -7.46 9.84
C GLU A 26 -7.60 -6.56 9.19
N LEU A 27 -7.02 -5.64 9.98
CA LEU A 27 -5.97 -4.75 9.51
C LEU A 27 -4.70 -5.53 9.14
N LYS A 28 -4.29 -6.47 10.00
CA LYS A 28 -3.15 -7.36 9.72
C LYS A 28 -3.41 -8.25 8.52
N SER A 29 -4.57 -8.91 8.46
CA SER A 29 -4.93 -9.79 7.35
C SER A 29 -4.85 -9.04 6.01
N SER A 30 -5.44 -7.84 5.94
CA SER A 30 -5.42 -7.01 4.73
C SER A 30 -4.01 -6.59 4.34
N THR A 31 -3.19 -6.19 5.31
CA THR A 31 -1.80 -5.76 5.08
C THR A 31 -0.90 -6.93 4.67
N THR A 32 -1.09 -8.12 5.26
CA THR A 32 -0.32 -9.32 4.94
C THR A 32 -0.52 -9.73 3.49
N VAL A 33 -1.76 -9.69 2.97
CA VAL A 33 -2.03 -10.00 1.56
C VAL A 33 -1.30 -9.03 0.63
N VAL A 34 -1.33 -7.73 0.94
CA VAL A 34 -0.64 -6.69 0.16
C VAL A 34 0.87 -6.90 0.17
N LEU A 35 1.46 -7.24 1.32
CA LEU A 35 2.89 -7.54 1.45
C LEU A 35 3.31 -8.73 0.59
N VAL A 36 2.56 -9.83 0.64
CA VAL A 36 2.83 -11.02 -0.17
C VAL A 36 2.75 -10.69 -1.66
N PHE A 37 1.71 -9.97 -2.08
CA PHE A 37 1.54 -9.55 -3.47
C PHE A 37 2.68 -8.63 -3.93
N SER A 38 3.08 -7.66 -3.11
CA SER A 38 4.17 -6.74 -3.43
C SER A 38 5.50 -7.48 -3.61
N ILE A 39 5.81 -8.45 -2.75
CA ILE A 39 7.01 -9.30 -2.88
C ILE A 39 6.96 -10.09 -4.18
N PHE A 40 5.81 -10.69 -4.50
CA PHE A 40 5.64 -11.46 -5.74
C PHE A 40 5.86 -10.60 -6.99
N VAL A 41 5.25 -9.41 -7.04
CA VAL A 41 5.44 -8.47 -8.16
C VAL A 41 6.89 -8.04 -8.29
N THR A 42 7.55 -7.76 -7.17
CA THR A 42 8.97 -7.36 -7.14
C THR A 42 9.86 -8.45 -7.72
N LEU A 43 9.64 -9.71 -7.32
CA LEU A 43 10.35 -10.87 -7.86
C LEU A 43 10.10 -11.05 -9.35
N PHE A 44 8.85 -10.90 -9.79
CA PHE A 44 8.50 -11.02 -11.20
C PHE A 44 9.23 -9.98 -12.05
N ILE A 45 9.19 -8.70 -11.65
CA ILE A 45 9.87 -7.62 -12.36
C ILE A 45 11.38 -7.87 -12.39
N ALA A 46 11.98 -8.28 -11.26
CA ALA A 46 13.41 -8.58 -11.20
C ALA A 46 13.83 -9.69 -12.19
N ILE A 47 13.01 -10.74 -12.33
CA ILE A 47 13.27 -11.82 -13.31
C ILE A 47 13.19 -11.28 -14.74
N VAL A 48 12.17 -10.47 -15.03
CA VAL A 48 11.96 -9.88 -16.35
C VAL A 48 13.13 -8.96 -16.73
N ASP A 49 13.57 -8.09 -15.83
CA ASP A 49 14.69 -7.17 -16.07
C ASP A 49 15.98 -7.93 -16.37
N LEU A 50 16.27 -9.00 -15.60
CA LEU A 50 17.45 -9.84 -15.83
C LEU A 50 17.36 -10.62 -17.15
N GLY A 51 16.19 -11.17 -17.46
CA GLY A 51 15.95 -11.93 -18.69
C GLY A 51 16.05 -11.07 -19.94
N VAL A 52 15.30 -9.97 -19.96
CA VAL A 52 15.26 -9.02 -21.07
C VAL A 52 16.59 -8.29 -21.21
N GLY A 53 17.20 -7.84 -20.12
CA GLY A 53 18.49 -7.15 -20.15
C GLY A 53 19.61 -8.01 -20.75
N THR A 54 19.63 -9.31 -20.43
CA THR A 54 20.61 -10.24 -21.02
C THR A 54 20.35 -10.48 -22.51
N LEU A 55 19.07 -10.57 -22.91
CA LEU A 55 18.69 -10.77 -24.31
C LEU A 55 19.04 -9.55 -25.17
N VAL A 56 18.72 -8.35 -24.68
CA VAL A 56 19.02 -7.07 -25.34
C VAL A 56 20.52 -6.89 -25.47
N ARG A 57 21.29 -7.19 -24.42
CA ARG A 57 22.75 -7.06 -24.47
C ARG A 57 23.36 -7.99 -25.52
N LYS A 58 22.93 -9.26 -25.58
CA LYS A 58 23.35 -10.19 -26.64
C LYS A 58 22.98 -9.72 -28.04
N LEU A 59 21.80 -9.12 -28.21
CA LEU A 59 21.35 -8.56 -29.48
C LEU A 59 22.21 -7.37 -29.92
N ILE A 60 22.53 -6.47 -28.98
CA ILE A 60 23.40 -5.31 -29.24
C ILE A 60 24.82 -5.78 -29.58
N ASP A 61 25.36 -6.74 -28.83
CA ASP A 61 26.71 -7.28 -29.08
C ASP A 61 26.79 -8.08 -30.40
N TRP A 62 25.66 -8.57 -30.93
CA TRP A 62 25.56 -9.32 -32.18
C TRP A 62 25.48 -8.42 -33.43
N MET A 63 25.01 -7.17 -33.27
CA MET A 63 24.88 -6.17 -34.33
C MET A 63 26.19 -5.41 -34.54
#